data_AF-T1I5N4-F1
#
_entry.id   AF-T1I5N4-F1
#
_cell.length_a   1.000
_cell.length_b   1.000
_cell.length_c   1.000
_cell.angle_alpha   90.00
_cell.angle_beta   90.00
_cell.angle_gamma   90.00
#
_symmetry.space_group_name_H-M   'P 1'
#
loop_
_entity.id
_entity.type
_entity.pdbx_description
1 polymer ?
#
loop_
_entity_poly.entity_id
_entity_poly.type
_entity_poly.pdbx_seq_one_letter_code
_entity_poly.pdbx_strand_id
1 'polypeptide(L)'
;MVQTMIAPEGDFNSETLWKEAKPENLMDTKLKCVFEYPAEAGSATAQTSPVSTRDDSTIVGDLTASADGELLKANKEVKILREEETSLRQENFKLKEEILQLQKQAEALRQTSTRSQVKVEPIYQAHFIIIAILTGLIGIILGKFLL
;
A
#
# COMPACT_ATOMS: atom_id res chain seq x y z
N MET A 1 27.99 7.88 19.10
CA MET A 1 28.85 8.98 19.57
C MET A 1 28.62 10.15 18.64
N VAL A 2 28.31 11.33 19.17
CA VAL A 2 28.08 12.55 18.38
C VAL A 2 29.20 13.52 18.70
N GLN A 3 29.92 13.95 17.67
CA GLN A 3 31.04 14.89 17.77
C GLN A 3 30.63 16.21 17.10
N THR A 4 30.85 17.33 17.78
CA THR A 4 30.51 18.67 17.30
C THR A 4 31.68 19.64 17.47
N MET A 5 31.69 20.70 16.68
CA MET A 5 32.62 21.82 16.82
C MET A 5 31.94 23.12 16.39
N ILE A 6 32.43 24.26 16.88
CA ILE A 6 31.92 25.57 16.46
C ILE A 6 32.41 25.87 15.04
N ALA A 7 31.47 26.19 14.15
CA ALA A 7 31.80 26.57 12.77
C ALA A 7 32.47 27.96 12.75
N PRO A 8 33.61 28.12 12.05
CA PRO A 8 34.21 29.42 11.77
C PRO A 8 33.29 30.30 10.92
N GLU A 9 33.42 31.62 11.03
CA GLU A 9 32.67 32.57 10.20
C GLU A 9 33.26 32.67 8.79
N GLY A 10 32.44 32.57 7.75
CA GLY A 10 32.82 32.67 6.33
C GLY A 10 32.72 31.34 5.56
N ASP A 11 33.23 31.33 4.33
CA ASP A 11 33.34 30.10 3.52
C ASP A 11 34.55 29.28 4.01
N PHE A 12 34.29 28.06 4.49
CA PHE A 12 35.32 27.12 4.92
C PHE A 12 35.08 25.74 4.31
N ASN A 13 36.17 24.99 4.09
CA ASN A 13 36.09 23.61 3.67
C ASN A 13 35.86 22.71 4.90
N SER A 14 34.73 22.00 4.95
CA SER A 14 34.34 21.16 6.08
C SER A 14 35.34 20.03 6.35
N GLU A 15 35.86 19.36 5.32
CA GLU A 15 36.79 18.23 5.49
C GLU A 15 38.15 18.70 6.05
N THR A 16 38.67 19.83 5.56
CA THR A 16 39.89 20.43 6.09
C THR A 16 39.70 20.91 7.53
N LEU A 17 38.55 21.53 7.83
CA LEU A 17 38.24 22.01 9.18
C LEU A 17 38.25 20.88 10.22
N TRP A 18 37.69 19.71 9.89
CA TRP A 18 37.70 18.55 10.78
C TRP A 18 39.09 17.92 10.93
N LYS A 19 39.95 17.98 9.89
CA LYS A 19 41.34 17.46 9.95
C LYS A 19 42.25 18.34 10.80
N GLU A 20 42.04 19.65 10.75
CA GLU A 20 42.84 20.64 11.49
C GLU A 20 42.23 20.99 12.85
N ALA A 21 41.08 20.39 13.20
CA ALA A 21 40.42 20.61 14.47
C ALA A 21 41.28 20.14 15.65
N LYS A 22 41.57 21.06 16.58
CA LYS A 22 42.26 20.72 17.82
C LYS A 22 41.32 19.95 18.77
N PRO A 23 41.82 18.99 19.56
CA PRO A 23 41.01 18.22 20.51
C PRO A 23 40.24 19.08 21.53
N GLU A 24 40.76 20.26 21.87
CA GLU A 24 40.14 21.24 22.76
C GLU A 24 38.87 21.91 22.19
N ASN A 25 38.72 21.92 20.87
CA ASN A 25 37.58 22.54 20.17
C ASN A 25 36.49 21.54 19.78
N LEU A 26 36.72 20.25 20.04
CA LEU A 26 35.80 19.16 19.76
C LEU A 26 34.95 18.87 21.00
N MET A 27 33.65 18.74 20.82
CA MET A 27 32.70 18.36 21.86
C MET A 27 32.12 16.99 21.52
N ASP A 28 32.41 15.99 22.36
CA ASP A 28 31.93 14.63 22.17
C ASP A 28 30.83 14.28 23.17
N THR A 29 29.71 13.80 22.66
CA THR A 29 28.61 13.25 23.47
C THR A 29 28.44 11.76 23.18
N LYS A 30 28.51 10.94 24.23
CA LYS A 30 28.20 9.49 24.15
C LYS A 30 26.73 9.29 24.50
N LEU A 31 25.99 8.66 23.58
CA LEU A 31 24.58 8.32 23.79
C LEU A 31 24.45 6.82 24.05
N LYS A 32 23.53 6.45 24.93
CA LYS A 32 23.11 5.07 25.14
C LYS A 32 21.97 4.77 24.15
N CYS A 33 22.14 3.74 23.33
CA CYS A 33 21.03 3.20 22.56
C CYS A 33 20.16 2.35 23.49
N VAL A 34 18.87 2.65 23.54
CA VAL A 34 17.87 1.84 24.24
C VAL A 34 16.98 1.23 23.17
N PHE A 35 16.90 -0.10 23.16
CA PHE A 35 16.02 -0.82 22.27
C PHE A 35 14.71 -1.09 23.01
N GLU A 36 13.61 -0.57 22.48
CA GLU A 36 12.27 -0.78 23.01
C GLU A 36 11.53 -1.75 22.07
N TYR A 37 11.01 -2.83 22.64
CA TYR A 37 10.17 -3.79 21.91
C TYR A 37 8.77 -3.17 21.78
N PRO A 38 8.15 -3.09 20.60
CA PRO A 38 6.79 -2.60 20.47
C PRO A 38 5.88 -3.53 21.26
N ALA A 39 5.27 -3.03 22.34
CA ALA A 39 4.33 -3.80 23.12
C ALA A 39 3.20 -4.24 22.19
N GLU A 40 3.08 -5.56 22.02
CA GLU A 40 1.86 -6.19 21.52
C GLU A 40 0.68 -5.50 22.22
N ALA A 41 -0.24 -4.91 21.46
CA ALA A 41 -1.38 -4.19 21.98
C ALA A 41 -2.21 -5.12 22.89
N GLY A 42 -1.96 -5.07 24.19
CA GLY A 42 -2.52 -6.00 25.15
C GLY A 42 -2.12 -5.67 26.58
N SER A 43 -2.91 -4.81 27.20
CA SER A 43 -2.94 -4.45 28.63
C SER A 43 -1.91 -3.42 29.11
N ALA A 44 -2.44 -2.22 29.34
CA ALA A 44 -1.86 -1.20 30.17
C ALA A 44 -1.62 -1.74 31.59
N THR A 45 -0.41 -1.60 32.11
CA THR A 45 -0.19 -1.10 33.47
C THR A 45 1.15 -0.39 33.50
N ALA A 46 1.08 0.94 33.54
CA ALA A 46 2.20 1.81 33.85
C ALA A 46 2.57 1.68 35.34
N GLN A 47 3.88 1.67 35.65
CA GLN A 47 4.53 2.35 36.80
C GLN A 47 6.05 2.03 36.78
N THR A 48 6.92 3.00 36.45
CA THR A 48 7.81 3.81 37.35
C THR A 48 8.85 2.94 38.10
N SER A 49 10.19 3.13 38.14
CA SER A 49 11.10 4.30 38.10
C SER A 49 12.58 3.79 38.00
N PRO A 50 13.63 4.65 38.00
CA PRO A 50 14.99 4.31 37.58
C PRO A 50 15.90 3.81 38.71
N VAL A 51 16.85 2.91 38.41
CA VAL A 51 17.99 2.59 39.28
C VAL A 51 19.29 2.63 38.49
N SER A 52 20.19 3.48 38.98
CA SER A 52 21.58 3.61 38.59
C SER A 52 22.42 2.69 39.47
N THR A 53 23.25 1.80 38.92
CA THR A 53 24.54 1.42 39.54
C THR A 53 25.45 0.69 38.55
N ARG A 54 26.74 1.00 38.68
CA ARG A 54 27.92 0.41 38.03
C ARG A 54 28.08 -1.06 38.43
N ASP A 55 28.54 -1.93 37.53
CA ASP A 55 29.91 -2.47 37.55
C ASP A 55 30.09 -3.63 36.56
N ASP A 56 31.37 -3.81 36.28
CA ASP A 56 32.09 -4.68 35.36
C ASP A 56 31.80 -6.20 35.44
N SER A 57 32.20 -6.88 34.36
CA SER A 57 32.50 -8.32 34.24
C SER A 57 31.40 -9.33 33.86
N THR A 58 31.59 -9.89 32.66
CA THR A 58 31.33 -11.29 32.25
C THR A 58 29.88 -11.74 32.00
N ILE A 59 29.33 -11.43 30.81
CA ILE A 59 28.20 -12.18 30.24
C ILE A 59 28.48 -12.50 28.76
N VAL A 60 29.29 -13.53 28.52
CA VAL A 60 29.44 -14.16 27.19
C VAL A 60 28.97 -15.62 27.20
N GLY A 61 28.34 -16.08 28.28
CA GLY A 61 27.93 -17.48 28.46
C GLY A 61 26.47 -17.82 28.11
N ASP A 62 25.57 -16.83 27.99
CA ASP A 62 24.11 -17.10 27.94
C ASP A 62 23.43 -16.65 26.62
N LEU A 63 24.18 -16.07 25.69
CA LEU A 63 23.64 -15.57 24.43
C LEU A 63 23.33 -16.69 23.41
N THR A 64 23.96 -17.86 23.53
CA THR A 64 23.82 -18.94 22.54
C THR A 64 22.51 -19.71 22.70
N ALA A 65 22.08 -20.00 23.93
CA ALA A 65 20.83 -20.73 24.17
C ALA A 65 19.57 -19.90 23.83
N SER A 66 19.60 -18.58 24.07
CA SER A 66 18.51 -17.67 23.69
C SER A 66 18.47 -17.44 22.18
N ALA A 67 19.63 -17.28 21.53
CA ALA A 67 19.72 -17.13 20.07
C ALA A 67 19.23 -18.37 19.32
N ASP A 68 19.53 -19.58 19.80
CA ASP A 68 19.03 -20.82 19.20
C ASP A 68 17.51 -20.94 19.31
N GLY A 69 16.93 -20.50 20.45
CA GLY A 69 15.48 -20.45 20.64
C GLY A 69 14.77 -19.45 19.72
N GLU A 70 15.38 -18.29 19.49
CA GLU A 70 14.89 -17.26 18.56
C GLU A 70 15.03 -17.70 17.10
N LEU A 71 16.14 -18.32 16.73
CA LEU A 71 16.36 -18.85 15.39
C LEU A 71 15.35 -19.96 15.05
N LEU A 72 15.01 -20.81 16.02
CA LEU A 72 13.96 -21.83 15.87
C LEU A 72 12.56 -21.22 15.73
N LYS A 73 12.24 -20.15 16.46
CA LYS A 73 10.96 -19.43 16.31
C LYS A 73 10.86 -18.75 14.94
N ALA A 74 11.90 -18.05 14.52
CA ALA A 74 11.98 -17.44 13.20
C ALA A 74 11.85 -18.49 12.07
N ASN A 75 12.47 -19.67 12.24
CA ASN A 75 12.35 -20.75 11.26
C ASN A 75 10.91 -21.30 11.15
N LYS A 76 10.21 -21.43 12.29
CA LYS A 76 8.78 -21.83 12.32
C LYS A 76 7.90 -20.78 11.66
N GLU A 77 8.14 -19.51 11.94
CA GLU A 77 7.39 -18.40 11.34
C GLU A 77 7.60 -18.35 9.81
N VAL A 78 8.85 -18.47 9.35
CA VAL A 78 9.15 -18.57 7.91
C VAL A 78 8.42 -19.75 7.26
N LYS A 79 8.32 -20.88 7.96
CA LYS A 79 7.59 -22.05 7.46
C LYS A 79 6.09 -21.78 7.33
N ILE A 80 5.48 -21.20 8.37
CA ILE A 80 4.06 -20.84 8.38
C ILE A 80 3.77 -19.83 7.27
N LEU A 81 4.58 -18.77 7.16
CA LEU A 81 4.43 -17.74 6.13
C LEU A 81 4.53 -18.33 4.72
N ARG A 82 5.40 -19.33 4.50
CA ARG A 82 5.47 -20.02 3.21
C ARG A 82 4.23 -20.85 2.92
N GLU A 83 3.69 -21.55 3.91
CA GLU A 83 2.45 -22.30 3.77
C GLU A 83 1.27 -21.35 3.45
N GLU A 84 1.18 -20.23 4.16
CA GLU A 84 0.20 -19.17 3.90
C GLU A 84 0.36 -18.54 2.50
N GLU A 85 1.59 -18.25 2.07
CA GLU A 85 1.86 -17.76 0.71
C GLU A 85 1.35 -18.74 -0.35
N THR A 86 1.61 -20.04 -0.17
CA THR A 86 1.12 -21.06 -1.10
C THR A 86 -0.40 -21.18 -1.09
N SER A 87 -1.03 -21.10 0.09
CA SER A 87 -2.49 -21.10 0.24
C SER A 87 -3.13 -19.90 -0.46
N LEU A 88 -2.62 -18.70 -0.21
CA LEU A 88 -3.09 -17.46 -0.83
C LEU A 88 -2.91 -17.47 -2.35
N ARG A 89 -1.82 -18.06 -2.86
CA ARG A 89 -1.63 -18.24 -4.30
C ARG A 89 -2.66 -19.19 -4.91
N GLN A 90 -3.00 -20.28 -4.22
CA GLN A 90 -4.02 -21.22 -4.66
C GLN A 90 -5.42 -20.59 -4.67
N GLU A 91 -5.76 -19.83 -3.63
CA GLU A 91 -7.04 -19.09 -3.57
C GLU A 91 -7.12 -18.04 -4.68
N ASN A 92 -6.04 -17.29 -4.91
CA ASN A 92 -5.98 -16.35 -6.03
C ASN A 92 -6.18 -17.02 -7.38
N PHE A 93 -5.61 -18.21 -7.58
CA PHE A 93 -5.81 -18.97 -8.81
C PHE A 93 -7.29 -19.34 -8.98
N LYS A 94 -7.93 -19.85 -7.92
CA LYS A 94 -9.35 -20.21 -7.94
C LYS A 94 -10.26 -19.01 -8.19
N LEU A 95 -10.01 -17.89 -7.51
CA LEU A 95 -10.79 -16.66 -7.72
C LEU A 95 -10.66 -16.12 -9.14
N LYS A 96 -9.46 -16.18 -9.73
CA LYS A 96 -9.25 -15.78 -11.14
C LYS A 96 -10.01 -16.69 -12.09
N GLU A 97 -10.05 -17.99 -11.83
CA GLU A 97 -10.83 -18.94 -12.62
C GLU A 97 -12.34 -18.66 -12.52
N GLU A 98 -12.86 -18.43 -11.32
CA GLU A 98 -14.27 -18.08 -11.09
C GLU A 98 -14.65 -16.75 -11.77
N ILE A 99 -13.78 -15.73 -11.70
CA ILE A 99 -13.98 -14.45 -12.40
C ILE A 99 -14.07 -14.68 -13.92
N LEU A 100 -13.16 -15.47 -14.48
CA LEU A 100 -13.16 -15.78 -15.91
C LEU A 100 -14.42 -16.54 -16.31
N GLN A 101 -14.87 -17.48 -15.48
CA GLN A 101 -16.10 -18.23 -15.71
C GLN A 101 -17.34 -17.33 -15.67
N LEU A 102 -17.44 -16.43 -14.69
CA LEU A 102 -18.51 -15.45 -14.58
C LEU A 102 -18.51 -14.47 -15.76
N GLN A 103 -17.32 -14.01 -16.20
CA GLN A 103 -17.20 -13.17 -17.40
C GLN A 103 -17.74 -13.88 -18.65
N LYS A 104 -17.40 -15.16 -18.85
CA LYS A 104 -17.94 -15.96 -19.96
C LYS A 104 -19.46 -16.12 -19.88
N GLN A 105 -20.00 -16.34 -18.68
CA GLN A 105 -21.46 -16.43 -18.49
C GLN A 105 -22.15 -15.09 -18.77
N ALA A 106 -21.59 -13.98 -18.30
CA ALA A 106 -22.10 -12.65 -18.56
C ALA A 106 -22.05 -12.31 -20.06
N GLU A 107 -20.98 -12.68 -20.76
CA GLU A 107 -20.86 -12.52 -22.21
C GLU A 107 -21.89 -13.37 -22.96
N ALA A 108 -22.09 -14.63 -22.56
CA ALA A 108 -23.12 -15.50 -23.14
C ALA A 108 -24.55 -14.92 -22.97
N LEU A 109 -24.87 -14.38 -21.79
CA LEU A 109 -26.13 -13.67 -21.56
C LEU A 109 -26.23 -12.42 -22.45
N ARG A 110 -25.14 -11.66 -22.57
CA ARG A 110 -25.11 -10.44 -23.39
C ARG A 110 -25.30 -10.75 -24.87
N GLN A 111 -24.67 -11.82 -25.38
CA GLN A 111 -24.86 -12.29 -26.76
C GLN A 111 -26.30 -12.74 -27.01
N THR A 112 -26.95 -13.39 -26.04
CA THR A 112 -28.37 -13.77 -26.11
C THR A 112 -29.28 -12.54 -26.12
N SER A 113 -28.93 -11.50 -25.35
CA SER A 113 -29.64 -10.22 -25.32
C SER A 113 -29.46 -9.41 -26.63
N THR A 114 -28.25 -9.32 -27.16
CA THR A 114 -27.98 -8.63 -28.44
C THR A 114 -28.55 -9.38 -29.65
N ARG A 115 -28.64 -10.72 -29.61
CA ARG A 115 -29.35 -11.50 -30.65
C ARG A 115 -30.86 -11.20 -30.65
N SER A 116 -31.41 -10.79 -29.51
CA SER A 116 -32.80 -10.34 -29.39
C SER A 116 -33.00 -8.87 -29.77
N GLN A 117 -31.93 -8.04 -29.79
CA GLN A 117 -32.02 -6.60 -30.11
C GLN A 117 -31.53 -6.21 -31.52
N VAL A 118 -30.87 -7.10 -32.27
CA VAL A 118 -30.44 -6.81 -33.65
C VAL A 118 -31.36 -7.49 -34.67
N LYS A 119 -32.60 -7.00 -34.72
CA LYS A 119 -33.37 -6.91 -35.96
C LYS A 119 -34.31 -5.70 -35.86
N VAL A 120 -33.73 -4.50 -35.75
CA VAL A 120 -34.48 -3.31 -36.14
C VAL A 120 -34.63 -3.43 -37.66
N GLU A 121 -35.75 -4.02 -38.09
CA GLU A 121 -36.08 -4.05 -39.50
C GLU A 121 -36.07 -2.62 -40.06
N PRO A 122 -35.58 -2.41 -41.29
CA PRO A 122 -35.54 -1.09 -41.94
C PRO A 122 -36.92 -0.42 -42.04
N ILE A 123 -37.98 -1.19 -41.78
CA ILE A 123 -39.36 -0.74 -41.64
C ILE A 123 -39.48 0.35 -40.55
N TYR A 124 -38.93 0.17 -39.34
CA TYR A 124 -39.09 1.17 -38.27
C TYR A 124 -38.41 2.50 -38.58
N GLN A 125 -37.22 2.46 -39.20
CA GLN A 125 -36.50 3.67 -39.59
C GLN A 125 -37.23 4.45 -40.70
N ALA A 126 -37.91 3.77 -41.62
CA ALA A 126 -38.78 4.42 -42.62
C ALA A 126 -40.03 5.07 -42.00
N HIS A 127 -40.63 4.44 -40.97
CA HIS A 127 -41.83 4.98 -40.31
C HIS A 127 -41.53 6.30 -39.59
N PHE A 128 -40.39 6.43 -38.90
CA PHE A 128 -40.02 7.68 -38.23
C PHE A 128 -39.79 8.83 -39.23
N ILE A 129 -39.21 8.55 -40.40
CA ILE A 129 -39.00 9.55 -41.45
C ILE A 129 -40.34 10.04 -42.01
N ILE A 130 -41.28 9.13 -42.26
CA ILE A 130 -42.63 9.47 -42.74
C ILE A 130 -43.38 10.32 -41.71
N ILE A 131 -43.32 9.93 -40.42
CA ILE A 131 -43.97 10.69 -39.32
C ILE A 131 -43.38 12.10 -39.22
N ALA A 132 -42.05 12.25 -39.30
CA ALA A 132 -41.39 13.56 -39.23
C ALA A 132 -41.83 14.49 -40.38
N ILE A 133 -41.99 13.96 -41.59
CA ILE A 133 -42.48 14.72 -42.75
C ILE A 133 -43.95 15.13 -42.54
N LEU A 134 -44.80 14.21 -42.06
CA LEU A 134 -46.21 14.50 -41.81
C LEU A 134 -46.39 15.62 -40.77
N THR A 135 -45.68 15.53 -39.65
CA THR A 135 -45.75 16.55 -38.58
C THR A 135 -45.21 17.90 -39.06
N GLY A 136 -44.16 17.93 -39.89
CA GLY A 136 -43.65 19.15 -40.49
C GLY A 136 -44.66 19.84 -41.41
N LEU A 137 -45.34 19.08 -42.28
CA LEU A 137 -46.38 19.63 -43.16
C LEU A 137 -47.59 20.15 -42.36
N ILE A 138 -48.03 19.42 -41.34
CA ILE A 138 -49.10 19.85 -40.44
C ILE A 138 -48.69 21.14 -39.71
N GLY A 139 -47.44 21.23 -39.24
CA GLY A 139 -46.90 22.43 -38.60
C GLY A 139 -46.84 23.63 -39.55
N ILE A 140 -46.50 23.44 -40.81
CA ILE A 140 -46.49 24.51 -41.83
C ILE A 140 -47.91 24.98 -42.14
N ILE A 141 -48.87 24.06 -42.26
CA ILE A 141 -50.28 24.40 -42.48
C ILE A 141 -50.80 25.18 -41.27
N LEU A 142 -50.63 24.65 -40.06
CA LEU A 142 -51.07 25.33 -38.83
C LEU A 142 -50.37 26.68 -38.66
N GLY A 143 -49.06 26.79 -38.94
CA GLY A 143 -48.33 28.05 -38.88
C GLY A 143 -48.85 29.09 -39.87
N LYS A 144 -49.29 28.68 -41.06
CA LYS A 144 -49.91 29.56 -42.07
C LYS A 144 -51.36 29.94 -41.75
N PHE A 145 -52.05 29.15 -40.92
CA PHE A 145 -53.44 29.42 -40.52
C PHE A 145 -53.57 30.08 -39.14
N LEU A 146 -52.54 30.00 -38.27
CA LEU A 146 -52.49 30.68 -36.97
C LEU A 146 -51.70 32.00 -36.99
N LEU A 147 -50.93 32.30 -38.04
CA LEU A 147 -50.21 33.56 -38.25
C LEU A 147 -50.71 34.25 -39.52
#